data_AF-A0A410UNF3-F1
#
_entry.id   AF-A0A410UNF3-F1
#
_cell.length_a   1.000
_cell.length_b   1.000
_cell.length_c   1.000
_cell.angle_alpha   90.00
_cell.angle_beta   90.00
_cell.angle_gamma   90.00
#
_symmetry.space_group_name_H-M   'P 1'
#
loop_
_entity.id
_entity.type
_entity.pdbx_description
1 polymer ?
#
loop_
_entity_poly.entity_id
_entity_poly.type
_entity_poly.pdbx_seq_one_letter_code
_entity_poly.pdbx_strand_id
1 'polypeptide(L)'
;MTAIDFSKSVKTALAQRAAYICSNPECRCLTLRLVGDEASKVTYRGRAVAICGAEGGPRHDAAMNGNQRKAIDNAIFLCAKCAETTSRNRGAHYPATLLRHWKEQHKRWVRANLNLRAEEPGQLRLVRAAALRIDNTATASLPLKRGI
;
A
#
# COMPACT_ATOMS: atom_id res chain seq x y z
N MET A 1 28.23 3.58 10.65
CA MET A 1 26.90 3.31 11.24
C MET A 1 26.25 2.23 10.41
N THR A 2 26.10 1.04 10.97
CA THR A 2 25.65 -0.14 10.22
C THR A 2 24.13 -0.10 10.09
N ALA A 3 23.64 -0.03 8.85
CA ALA A 3 22.20 -0.14 8.58
C ALA A 3 21.70 -1.53 9.01
N ILE A 4 20.48 -1.60 9.56
CA ILE A 4 19.85 -2.88 9.85
C ILE A 4 19.53 -3.59 8.54
N ASP A 5 20.10 -4.78 8.34
CA ASP A 5 19.77 -5.60 7.19
C ASP A 5 18.60 -6.55 7.52
N PHE A 6 17.45 -6.27 6.90
CA PHE A 6 16.26 -7.10 6.98
C PHE A 6 16.35 -8.27 5.99
N SER A 7 15.87 -9.45 6.39
CA SER A 7 15.80 -10.60 5.48
C SER A 7 14.93 -10.30 4.25
N LYS A 8 15.12 -11.07 3.18
CA LYS A 8 14.27 -10.98 1.97
C LYS A 8 12.79 -11.19 2.33
N SER A 9 12.48 -12.15 3.20
CA SER A 9 11.11 -12.41 3.64
C SER A 9 10.48 -11.21 4.36
N VAL A 10 11.21 -10.54 5.26
CA VAL A 10 10.75 -9.33 5.93
C VAL A 10 10.54 -8.19 4.93
N LYS A 11 11.50 -7.96 4.02
CA LYS A 11 11.41 -6.92 2.98
C LYS A 11 10.17 -7.13 2.10
N THR A 12 9.92 -8.36 1.65
CA THR A 12 8.75 -8.72 0.82
C THR A 12 7.44 -8.54 1.59
N ALA A 13 7.33 -9.12 2.79
CA ALA A 13 6.12 -9.03 3.60
C ALA A 13 5.78 -7.58 3.95
N LEU A 14 6.80 -6.77 4.26
CA LEU A 14 6.63 -5.34 4.55
C LEU A 14 6.09 -4.58 3.33
N ALA A 15 6.66 -4.81 2.15
CA ALA A 15 6.21 -4.17 0.90
C ALA A 15 4.77 -4.56 0.55
N GLN A 16 4.43 -5.85 0.67
CA GLN A 16 3.07 -6.36 0.43
C GLN A 16 2.05 -5.73 1.38
N ARG A 17 2.37 -5.66 2.68
CA ARG A 17 1.49 -5.04 3.69
C ARG A 17 1.29 -3.53 3.47
N ALA A 18 2.28 -2.88 2.88
CA ALA A 18 2.19 -1.48 2.46
C ALA A 18 1.57 -1.30 1.06
N ALA A 19 1.08 -2.39 0.44
CA ALA A 19 0.58 -2.40 -0.93
C ALA A 19 1.55 -1.77 -1.95
N TYR A 20 2.86 -1.93 -1.72
CA TYR A 20 3.93 -1.29 -2.48
C TYR A 20 3.83 0.25 -2.56
N ILE A 21 3.12 0.89 -1.63
CA ILE A 21 2.93 2.34 -1.55
C ILE A 21 3.73 2.93 -0.38
N CYS A 22 4.40 4.05 -0.61
CA CYS A 22 5.18 4.74 0.41
C CYS A 22 4.35 5.06 1.67
N SER A 23 4.86 4.70 2.85
CA SER A 23 4.19 4.97 4.13
C SER A 23 4.28 6.42 4.61
N ASN A 24 5.07 7.29 3.96
CA ASN A 24 5.06 8.71 4.25
C ASN A 24 3.68 9.30 3.86
N PRO A 25 2.93 9.90 4.82
CA PRO A 25 1.59 10.45 4.60
C PRO A 25 1.50 11.43 3.45
N GLU A 26 2.51 12.26 3.25
CA GLU A 26 2.57 13.30 2.21
C GLU A 26 2.99 12.76 0.84
N CYS A 27 3.54 11.54 0.79
CA CYS A 27 4.11 11.00 -0.45
C CYS A 27 3.17 10.01 -1.14
N ARG A 28 2.78 8.94 -0.45
CA ARG A 28 1.86 7.88 -0.95
C ARG A 28 2.13 7.38 -2.37
N CYS A 29 3.36 7.50 -2.88
CA CYS A 29 3.66 7.07 -4.23
C CYS A 29 3.76 5.55 -4.34
N LEU A 30 3.31 5.00 -5.47
CA LEU A 30 3.58 3.62 -5.84
C LEU A 30 5.08 3.44 -6.08
N THR A 31 5.64 2.36 -5.53
CA THR A 31 7.09 2.06 -5.63
C THR A 31 7.44 1.12 -6.77
N LEU A 32 6.44 0.68 -7.53
CA LEU A 32 6.57 -0.10 -8.75
C LEU A 32 6.34 0.81 -9.95
N ARG A 33 7.16 0.66 -10.99
CA ARG A 33 7.02 1.38 -12.25
C ARG A 33 7.31 0.44 -13.41
N LEU A 34 6.45 0.46 -14.43
CA LEU A 34 6.70 -0.23 -15.69
C LEU A 34 7.87 0.42 -16.43
N VAL A 35 8.70 -0.39 -17.07
CA VAL A 35 9.85 0.09 -17.83
C VAL A 35 9.66 -0.25 -19.29
N GLY A 36 9.23 0.76 -20.07
CA GLY A 36 8.90 0.57 -21.49
C GLY A 36 7.84 -0.52 -21.69
N ASP A 37 7.93 -1.22 -22.83
CA ASP A 37 6.97 -2.25 -23.25
C ASP A 37 7.43 -3.68 -22.94
N GLU A 38 8.51 -3.83 -22.15
CA GLU A 38 9.07 -5.14 -21.86
C GLU A 38 8.24 -5.86 -20.78
N ALA A 39 7.52 -6.90 -21.20
CA ALA A 39 6.46 -7.55 -20.42
C ALA A 39 6.86 -8.02 -19.01
N SER A 40 8.14 -8.31 -18.77
CA SER A 40 8.66 -8.83 -17.50
C SER A 40 9.39 -7.79 -16.64
N LYS A 41 9.64 -6.58 -17.14
CA LYS A 41 10.46 -5.59 -16.43
C LYS A 41 9.62 -4.61 -15.61
N VAL A 42 9.87 -4.62 -14.31
CA VAL A 42 9.35 -3.62 -13.36
C VAL A 42 10.52 -3.01 -12.61
N THR A 43 10.58 -1.68 -12.57
CA THR A 43 11.47 -0.96 -11.67
C THR A 43 10.84 -0.91 -10.29
N TYR A 44 11.53 -1.47 -9.31
CA TYR A 44 11.15 -1.41 -7.90
C TYR A 44 12.04 -0.40 -7.14
N ARG A 45 11.40 0.60 -6.52
CA ARG A 45 12.08 1.65 -5.72
C ARG A 45 11.61 1.69 -4.27
N GLY A 46 11.10 0.58 -3.74
CA GLY A 46 10.73 0.45 -2.33
C GLY A 46 11.93 0.09 -1.45
N ARG A 47 11.94 0.56 -0.20
CA ARG A 47 12.96 0.25 0.80
C ARG A 47 12.31 -0.05 2.15
N ALA A 48 12.85 -1.06 2.84
CA ALA A 48 12.58 -1.29 4.25
C ALA A 48 13.55 -0.42 5.08
N VAL A 49 13.00 0.50 5.86
CA VAL A 49 13.77 1.42 6.71
C VAL A 49 13.55 1.06 8.17
N ALA A 50 14.64 0.97 8.93
CA ALA A 50 14.56 0.70 10.36
C ALA A 50 14.05 1.92 11.13
N ILE A 51 13.03 1.70 11.95
CA ILE A 51 12.46 2.69 12.87
C ILE A 51 13.47 2.96 13.98
N CYS A 52 13.92 1.92 14.67
CA CYS A 52 15.04 1.97 15.62
C CYS A 52 16.31 1.43 14.97
N GLY A 53 17.41 2.17 15.09
CA GLY A 53 18.69 1.81 14.50
C GLY A 53 19.45 0.72 15.27
N ALA A 54 20.67 0.43 14.80
CA ALA A 54 21.63 -0.42 15.49
C ALA A 54 22.11 0.22 16.81
N GLU A 55 22.83 -0.55 17.62
CA GLU A 55 23.50 -0.06 18.83
C GLU A 55 24.42 1.13 18.53
N GLY A 56 24.31 2.19 19.34
CA GLY A 56 25.00 3.46 19.11
C GLY A 56 24.55 4.23 17.85
N GLY A 57 23.53 3.74 17.14
CA GLY A 57 22.98 4.33 15.93
C GLY A 57 21.86 5.35 16.18
N PRO A 58 21.28 5.92 15.10
CA PRO A 58 20.15 6.82 15.24
C PRO A 58 18.95 6.09 15.76
N ARG A 59 18.19 6.75 16.65
CA ARG A 59 16.97 6.19 17.23
C ARG A 59 17.22 4.84 17.90
N HIS A 60 18.44 4.66 18.42
CA HIS A 60 18.80 3.47 19.17
C HIS A 60 17.86 3.33 20.38
N ASP A 61 17.34 2.12 20.54
CA ASP A 61 16.54 1.70 21.68
C ASP A 61 17.29 0.60 22.41
N ALA A 62 17.69 0.85 23.66
CA ALA A 62 18.49 -0.08 24.47
C ALA A 62 17.68 -1.29 24.96
N ALA A 63 16.36 -1.18 25.02
CA ALA A 63 15.49 -2.29 25.41
C ALA A 63 15.29 -3.30 24.27
N MET A 64 15.70 -2.94 23.04
CA MET A 64 15.47 -3.75 21.85
C MET A 64 16.62 -4.74 21.62
N ASN A 65 16.32 -6.04 21.61
CA ASN A 65 17.28 -7.08 21.30
C ASN A 65 17.53 -7.23 19.79
N GLY A 66 18.56 -8.00 19.41
CA GLY A 66 18.94 -8.19 18.01
C GLY A 66 17.84 -8.76 17.11
N ASN A 67 16.98 -9.64 17.63
CA ASN A 67 15.86 -10.22 16.89
C ASN A 67 14.78 -9.16 16.64
N GLN A 68 14.44 -8.37 17.66
CA GLN A 68 13.47 -7.28 17.54
C GLN A 68 13.95 -6.19 16.57
N ARG A 69 15.26 -5.87 16.53
CA ARG A 69 15.81 -4.90 15.56
C ARG A 69 15.59 -5.33 14.12
N LYS A 70 15.69 -6.64 13.84
CA LYS A 70 15.50 -7.23 12.50
C LYS A 70 14.06 -7.65 12.22
N ALA A 71 13.15 -7.50 13.18
CA ALA A 71 11.76 -7.87 13.01
C ALA A 71 11.01 -6.86 12.13
N ILE A 72 9.96 -7.34 11.45
CA ILE A 72 9.10 -6.50 10.62
C ILE A 72 8.47 -5.33 11.39
N ASP A 73 8.26 -5.50 12.70
CA ASP A 73 7.69 -4.45 13.56
C ASP A 73 8.59 -3.22 13.67
N ASN A 74 9.91 -3.42 13.62
CA ASN A 74 10.90 -2.35 13.59
C ASN A 74 11.13 -1.75 12.19
N ALA A 75 10.39 -2.19 11.16
CA ALA A 75 10.56 -1.70 9.79
C ALA A 75 9.37 -0.84 9.33
N ILE A 76 9.65 0.21 8.55
CA ILE A 76 8.67 1.00 7.78
C ILE A 76 8.99 0.92 6.30
N PHE A 77 7.95 0.86 5.46
CA PHE A 77 8.10 0.82 4.00
C PHE A 77 8.09 2.23 3.40
N LEU A 78 9.16 2.63 2.73
CA LEU A 78 9.28 3.94 2.10
C LEU A 78 9.77 3.81 0.66
N CYS A 79 9.41 4.76 -0.21
CA CYS A 79 10.07 4.89 -1.50
C CYS A 79 11.53 5.33 -1.30
N ALA A 80 12.38 5.09 -2.30
CA ALA A 80 13.82 5.39 -2.22
C ALA A 80 14.12 6.83 -1.80
N LYS A 81 13.36 7.81 -2.32
CA LYS A 81 13.50 9.24 -1.97
C LYS A 81 13.18 9.49 -0.49
N CYS A 82 12.01 9.06 -0.01
CA CYS A 82 11.63 9.26 1.38
C CYS A 82 12.56 8.50 2.35
N ALA A 83 13.01 7.30 1.98
CA ALA A 83 13.98 6.55 2.77
C ALA A 83 15.29 7.34 2.96
N GLU A 84 15.80 7.94 1.88
CA GLU A 84 16.96 8.84 1.96
C GLU A 84 16.67 10.05 2.84
N THR A 85 15.54 10.73 2.63
CA THR A 85 15.13 11.90 3.43
C THR A 85 15.09 11.59 4.93
N THR A 86 14.50 10.45 5.32
CA THR A 86 14.41 10.04 6.73
C THR A 86 15.75 9.65 7.37
N SER A 87 16.77 9.44 6.55
CA SER A 87 18.12 9.07 6.98
C SER A 87 19.07 10.29 7.08
N ARG A 88 18.73 11.41 6.45
CA ARG A 88 19.52 12.65 6.51
C ARG A 88 19.66 13.14 7.95
N ASN A 89 20.77 13.82 8.24
CA ASN A 89 21.11 14.34 9.58
C ASN A 89 20.99 13.26 10.67
N ARG A 90 21.45 12.03 10.37
CA ARG A 90 21.28 10.87 11.25
C ARG A 90 19.81 10.71 11.70
N GLY A 91 18.85 11.00 10.84
CA GLY A 91 17.43 10.87 11.15
C GLY A 91 16.92 11.74 12.30
N ALA A 92 17.64 12.81 12.69
CA ALA A 92 17.28 13.67 13.81
C ALA A 92 15.87 14.28 13.68
N HIS A 93 15.45 14.60 12.45
CA HIS A 93 14.13 15.15 12.17
C HIS A 93 13.01 14.09 12.10
N TYR A 94 13.36 12.81 12.21
CA TYR A 94 12.42 11.70 12.03
C TYR A 94 12.53 10.73 13.20
N PRO A 95 12.05 11.10 14.40
CA PRO A 95 12.14 10.25 15.58
C PRO A 95 11.36 8.94 15.40
N ALA A 96 11.71 7.91 16.18
CA ALA A 96 11.07 6.60 16.09
C ALA A 96 9.55 6.68 16.29
N THR A 97 9.08 7.56 17.17
CA THR A 97 7.65 7.81 17.43
C THR A 97 6.92 8.26 16.17
N LEU A 98 7.50 9.20 15.40
CA LEU A 98 6.94 9.67 14.14
C LEU A 98 6.86 8.55 13.10
N LEU A 99 7.93 7.77 12.94
CA LEU A 99 7.95 6.67 11.97
C LEU A 99 6.96 5.56 12.34
N ARG A 100 6.78 5.26 13.64
CA ARG A 100 5.72 4.34 14.11
C ARG A 100 4.34 4.91 13.79
N HIS A 101 4.12 6.21 13.99
CA HIS A 101 2.87 6.87 13.64
C HIS A 101 2.58 6.76 12.13
N TRP A 102 3.55 7.04 11.27
CA TRP A 102 3.42 6.90 9.82
C TRP A 102 3.06 5.47 9.41
N LYS A 103 3.73 4.47 9.97
CA LYS A 103 3.44 3.05 9.71
C LYS A 103 1.99 2.70 10.07
N GLU A 104 1.52 3.14 11.23
CA GLU A 104 0.16 2.86 11.70
C GLU A 104 -0.90 3.61 10.88
N GLN A 105 -0.68 4.90 10.60
CA GLN A 105 -1.53 5.70 9.74
C GLN A 105 -1.60 5.11 8.32
N HIS A 106 -0.47 4.63 7.79
CA HIS A 106 -0.44 3.98 6.49
C HIS A 106 -1.25 2.69 6.47
N LYS A 107 -1.15 1.85 7.50
CA LYS A 107 -1.98 0.64 7.64
C LYS A 107 -3.48 0.95 7.62
N ARG A 108 -3.91 1.99 8.34
CA ARG A 108 -5.32 2.46 8.30
C ARG A 108 -5.72 2.95 6.91
N TRP A 109 -4.87 3.76 6.29
CA TRP A 109 -5.13 4.30 4.97
C TRP A 109 -5.24 3.19 3.90
N VAL A 110 -4.35 2.19 3.91
CA VAL A 110 -4.42 1.05 2.98
C VAL A 110 -5.78 0.35 3.09
N ARG A 111 -6.23 0.04 4.31
CA ARG A 111 -7.54 -0.61 4.55
C ARG A 111 -8.73 0.24 4.07
N ALA A 112 -8.61 1.56 4.21
CA ALA A 112 -9.68 2.48 3.89
C ALA A 112 -9.73 2.91 2.41
N ASN A 113 -8.67 2.66 1.63
CA ASN A 113 -8.56 3.22 0.28
C ASN A 113 -8.24 2.19 -0.81
N LEU A 114 -7.67 1.04 -0.46
CA LEU A 114 -7.23 0.05 -1.45
C LEU A 114 -8.10 -1.21 -1.37
N ASN A 115 -8.37 -1.79 -2.54
CA ASN A 115 -9.15 -3.03 -2.69
C ASN A 115 -10.57 -2.97 -2.10
N LEU A 116 -11.11 -1.78 -1.88
CA LEU A 116 -12.54 -1.58 -1.66
C LEU A 116 -13.21 -1.56 -3.03
N ARG A 117 -13.71 -2.72 -3.48
CA ARG A 117 -14.89 -2.69 -4.32
C ARG A 117 -16.02 -2.31 -3.37
N ALA A 118 -16.71 -1.21 -3.62
CA ALA A 118 -17.99 -1.00 -2.96
C ALA A 118 -18.85 -2.22 -3.31
N GLU A 119 -19.11 -3.09 -2.34
CA GLU A 119 -20.27 -3.97 -2.45
C GLU A 119 -21.45 -3.02 -2.56
N GLU A 120 -22.09 -2.99 -3.72
CA GLU A 120 -23.39 -2.34 -3.86
C GLU A 120 -24.29 -2.92 -2.76
N PRO A 121 -24.91 -2.08 -1.89
CA PRO A 121 -25.82 -2.58 -0.89
C PRO A 121 -26.81 -3.54 -1.53
N GLY A 122 -27.05 -4.71 -0.94
CA GLY A 122 -27.84 -5.78 -1.60
C GLY A 122 -29.20 -5.32 -2.12
N GLN A 123 -29.79 -4.29 -1.50
CA GLN A 123 -31.01 -3.61 -1.96
C GLN A 123 -30.83 -2.89 -3.31
N LEU A 124 -29.73 -2.19 -3.56
CA LEU A 124 -29.47 -1.47 -4.81
C LEU A 124 -29.21 -2.44 -5.97
N ARG A 125 -28.54 -3.57 -5.69
CA ARG A 125 -28.33 -4.66 -6.65
C ARG A 125 -29.66 -5.26 -7.15
N LEU A 126 -30.65 -5.43 -6.27
CA LEU A 126 -31.97 -5.97 -6.62
C LEU A 126 -32.78 -4.99 -7.47
N VAL A 127 -32.79 -3.70 -7.10
CA VAL A 127 -33.52 -2.65 -7.84
C VAL A 127 -32.99 -2.52 -9.26
N ARG A 128 -31.67 -2.52 -9.45
CA ARG A 128 -31.05 -2.45 -10.78
C ARG A 128 -31.32 -3.71 -11.62
N ALA A 129 -31.31 -4.90 -11.02
CA ALA A 129 -31.66 -6.15 -11.69
C ALA A 129 -33.14 -6.17 -12.11
N ALA A 130 -34.04 -5.59 -11.31
CA ALA A 130 -35.44 -5.43 -11.67
C ALA A 130 -35.64 -4.41 -12.81
N ALA A 131 -34.96 -3.26 -12.75
CA ALA A 131 -35.03 -2.24 -13.81
C ALA A 131 -34.59 -2.78 -15.18
N LEU A 132 -33.47 -3.51 -15.23
CA LEU A 132 -32.98 -4.15 -16.47
C LEU A 132 -33.96 -5.20 -17.04
N ARG A 133 -34.81 -5.80 -16.21
CA ARG A 133 -35.84 -6.76 -16.67
C ARG A 133 -37.06 -6.05 -17.26
N ILE A 134 -37.40 -4.85 -16.78
CA ILE A 134 -38.52 -4.06 -17.27
C ILE A 134 -38.21 -3.51 -18.68
N ASP A 135 -36.99 -3.05 -18.91
CA ASP A 135 -36.58 -2.52 -20.22
C ASP A 135 -36.56 -3.61 -21.32
N ASN A 136 -36.31 -4.86 -20.93
CA ASN A 136 -36.23 -5.99 -21.86
C ASN A 136 -37.59 -6.65 -22.18
N THR A 137 -38.63 -6.36 -21.39
CA THR A 137 -40.01 -6.77 -21.70
C THR A 137 -40.74 -5.74 -22.57
N ALA A 138 -40.36 -4.46 -22.50
CA ALA A 138 -40.90 -3.40 -23.34
C ALA A 138 -40.50 -3.51 -24.83
N THR A 139 -39.40 -4.21 -25.15
CA THR A 139 -38.91 -4.41 -26.53
C THR A 139 -39.47 -5.65 -27.22
N ALA A 140 -40.28 -6.49 -26.54
CA ALA A 140 -40.72 -7.79 -27.05
C ALA A 140 -42.11 -7.81 -27.71
N SER A 141 -42.75 -6.67 -27.99
CA SER A 141 -44.09 -6.67 -28.62
C SER A 141 -44.32 -5.54 -29.61
N LEU A 142 -44.07 -5.82 -30.88
CA LEU A 142 -44.73 -5.21 -32.04
C LEU A 142 -44.64 -6.17 -33.24
N PRO A 143 -45.70 -6.93 -33.58
CA PRO A 143 -45.72 -7.69 -34.82
C PRO A 143 -45.94 -6.72 -36.00
N LEU A 144 -45.01 -6.68 -36.95
CA LEU A 144 -45.23 -6.03 -38.24
C LEU A 144 -46.39 -6.72 -38.96
N LYS A 145 -47.54 -6.04 -39.04
CA LYS A 145 -48.61 -6.43 -39.96
C LYS A 145 -48.09 -6.25 -41.39
N ARG A 146 -47.90 -7.35 -42.11
CA ARG A 146 -47.72 -7.35 -43.57
C ARG A 146 -49.06 -7.02 -44.22
N GLY A 147 -49.11 -5.89 -44.91
CA GLY A 147 -50.23 -5.50 -45.77
C GLY A 147 -50.32 -6.38 -47.01
N ILE A 148 -51.56 -6.47 -47.51
CA ILE A 148 -52.08 -7.28 -48.61
C ILE A 148 -51.41 -6.93 -49.94
#